data_AF-A0A800DGS5-F1
#
_entry.id   AF-A0A800DGS5-F1
#
_cell.length_a   1.000
_cell.length_b   1.000
_cell.length_c   1.000
_cell.angle_alpha   90.00
_cell.angle_beta   90.00
_cell.angle_gamma   90.00
#
_symmetry.space_group_name_H-M   'P 1'
#
loop_
_entity.id
_entity.type
_entity.pdbx_description
1 polymer ?
#
loop_
_entity_poly.entity_id
_entity_poly.type
_entity_poly.pdbx_seq_one_letter_code
_entity_poly.pdbx_strand_id
1 'polypeptide(L)'
;MEQTVKCRNCGSENRAGQQFCGACGSKLAAEAEPAQVSCPSCGAQNLAGQQFCGTCGSKLAVQARQIASDAAQQPTARIVGTAAPRQPIEVKPTWGLAWGLWWRMLLLGLLVGGALYLIVLVVMLALGFQLPQI
;
A
#
# COMPACT_ATOMS: atom_id res chain seq x y z
N MET A 1 -11.46 1.65 -34.64
CA MET A 1 -12.65 2.20 -33.97
C MET A 1 -12.30 2.29 -32.49
N GLU A 2 -12.00 3.47 -31.97
CA GLU A 2 -11.86 3.64 -30.52
C GLU A 2 -13.23 3.41 -29.91
N GLN A 3 -13.42 2.23 -29.33
CA GLN A 3 -14.66 1.89 -28.68
C GLN A 3 -14.74 2.72 -27.41
N THR A 4 -15.61 3.71 -27.43
CA THR A 4 -15.94 4.52 -26.26
C THR A 4 -17.19 3.96 -25.63
N VAL A 5 -17.15 3.76 -24.33
CA VAL A 5 -18.30 3.37 -23.53
C VAL A 5 -18.84 4.63 -22.87
N LYS A 6 -20.10 4.96 -23.14
CA LYS A 6 -20.75 6.03 -22.41
C LYS A 6 -20.99 5.58 -20.98
N CYS A 7 -20.59 6.43 -20.04
CA CYS A 7 -20.92 6.24 -18.66
C CYS A 7 -22.43 6.34 -18.48
N ARG A 8 -23.09 5.26 -18.04
CA ARG A 8 -24.55 5.27 -17.79
C ARG A 8 -24.96 6.24 -16.66
N ASN A 9 -24.03 6.65 -15.81
CA ASN A 9 -24.29 7.53 -14.67
C ASN A 9 -24.22 9.03 -15.02
N CYS A 10 -23.14 9.47 -15.69
CA CYS A 10 -22.92 10.89 -15.99
C CYS A 10 -22.90 11.22 -17.48
N GLY A 11 -23.06 10.23 -18.35
CA GLY A 11 -23.08 10.41 -19.80
C GLY A 11 -21.73 10.68 -20.46
N SER A 12 -20.64 10.82 -19.68
CA SER A 12 -19.32 11.08 -20.24
C SER A 12 -18.82 9.91 -21.07
N GLU A 13 -18.11 10.23 -22.15
CA GLU A 13 -17.49 9.25 -23.02
C GLU A 13 -16.17 8.80 -22.40
N ASN A 14 -16.08 7.50 -22.11
CA ASN A 14 -14.90 6.90 -21.51
C ASN A 14 -14.37 5.83 -22.47
N ARG A 15 -13.08 5.53 -22.43
CA ARG A 15 -12.51 4.49 -23.28
C ARG A 15 -12.99 3.10 -22.82
N ALA A 16 -13.32 2.20 -23.75
CA ALA A 16 -13.68 0.81 -23.42
C ALA A 16 -12.55 0.09 -22.68
N GLY A 17 -12.91 -0.74 -21.69
CA GLY A 17 -11.96 -1.46 -20.82
C GLY A 17 -11.51 -0.71 -19.57
N GLN A 18 -11.80 0.59 -19.46
CA GLN A 18 -11.66 1.32 -18.21
C GLN A 18 -12.60 0.74 -17.16
N GLN A 19 -12.11 0.52 -15.94
CA GLN A 19 -12.90 -0.05 -14.84
C GLN A 19 -13.84 0.99 -14.21
N PHE A 20 -13.45 2.26 -14.26
CA PHE A 20 -14.16 3.38 -13.65
C PHE A 20 -14.20 4.57 -14.61
N CYS A 21 -15.25 5.38 -14.47
CA CYS A 21 -15.45 6.60 -15.25
C CYS A 21 -14.47 7.68 -14.79
N GLY A 22 -13.72 8.27 -15.72
CA GLY A 22 -12.76 9.34 -15.41
C GLY A 22 -13.41 10.67 -14.98
N ALA A 23 -14.69 10.87 -15.29
CA ALA A 23 -15.42 12.09 -14.93
C ALA A 23 -16.15 12.02 -13.57
N CYS A 24 -16.96 10.99 -13.32
CA CYS A 24 -17.77 10.88 -12.09
C CYS A 24 -17.35 9.72 -11.16
N GLY A 25 -16.31 8.94 -11.51
CA GLY A 25 -15.80 7.82 -10.71
C GLY A 25 -16.66 6.55 -10.71
N SER A 26 -17.87 6.57 -11.30
CA SER A 26 -18.74 5.38 -11.31
C SER A 26 -18.13 4.23 -12.12
N LYS A 27 -18.28 2.99 -11.66
CA LYS A 27 -17.80 1.79 -12.35
C LYS A 27 -18.41 1.69 -13.76
N LEU A 28 -17.57 1.48 -14.76
CA LEU A 28 -18.05 1.26 -16.13
C LEU A 28 -18.39 -0.23 -16.24
N ALA A 29 -19.60 -0.54 -16.71
CA ALA A 29 -19.99 -1.92 -17.02
C ALA A 29 -19.20 -2.36 -18.26
N ALA A 30 -17.97 -2.79 -18.07
CA ALA A 30 -17.23 -3.54 -19.07
C ALA A 30 -17.83 -4.95 -19.11
N GLU A 31 -18.89 -5.11 -19.90
CA GLU A 31 -19.27 -6.42 -20.43
C GLU A 31 -18.20 -6.81 -21.46
N ALA A 32 -17.05 -7.28 -20.98
CA ALA A 32 -16.42 -8.41 -21.62
C ALA A 32 -17.00 -9.62 -20.88
N GLU A 33 -17.82 -10.40 -21.59
CA GLU A 33 -18.32 -11.71 -21.16
C GLU A 33 -17.31 -12.44 -20.25
N PRO A 34 -17.75 -13.11 -19.17
CA PRO A 34 -16.86 -13.90 -18.33
C PRO A 34 -16.34 -15.08 -19.15
N ALA A 35 -15.24 -14.85 -19.88
CA ALA A 35 -14.56 -15.90 -20.60
C ALA A 35 -14.18 -16.98 -19.59
N GLN A 36 -14.57 -18.21 -19.85
CA GLN A 36 -14.20 -19.37 -19.02
C GLN A 36 -13.04 -20.09 -19.69
N VAL A 37 -12.12 -20.59 -18.88
CA VAL A 37 -10.95 -21.33 -19.33
C VAL A 37 -10.99 -22.72 -18.71
N SER A 38 -10.87 -23.75 -19.53
CA SER A 38 -10.75 -25.12 -19.02
C SER A 38 -9.31 -25.40 -18.60
N CYS A 39 -9.14 -26.01 -17.43
CA CYS A 39 -7.84 -26.39 -16.92
C CYS A 39 -7.23 -27.50 -17.79
N PRO A 40 -6.00 -27.35 -18.31
CA PRO A 40 -5.38 -28.38 -19.14
C PRO A 40 -4.99 -29.64 -18.34
N SER A 41 -4.88 -29.54 -17.02
CA SER A 41 -4.44 -30.65 -16.17
C SER A 41 -5.60 -31.50 -15.64
N CYS A 42 -6.78 -30.91 -15.42
CA CYS A 42 -7.91 -31.63 -14.82
C CYS A 42 -9.27 -31.36 -15.48
N GLY A 43 -9.31 -30.54 -16.55
CA GLY A 43 -10.53 -30.22 -17.30
C GLY A 43 -11.52 -29.27 -16.60
N ALA A 44 -11.25 -28.86 -15.36
CA ALA A 44 -12.15 -27.98 -14.61
C ALA A 44 -12.29 -26.59 -15.26
N GLN A 45 -13.51 -26.07 -15.33
CA GLN A 45 -13.80 -24.73 -15.82
C GLN A 45 -13.42 -23.68 -14.75
N ASN A 46 -12.64 -22.68 -15.16
CA ASN A 46 -12.18 -21.59 -14.31
C ASN A 46 -12.49 -20.25 -14.98
N LEU A 47 -12.58 -19.17 -14.20
CA LEU A 47 -12.78 -17.82 -14.74
C LEU A 47 -11.50 -17.32 -15.43
N ALA A 48 -11.65 -16.64 -16.57
CA ALA A 48 -10.53 -15.95 -17.21
C ALA A 48 -9.97 -14.87 -16.28
N GLY A 49 -8.64 -14.82 -16.19
CA GLY A 49 -7.92 -13.97 -15.25
C GLY A 49 -7.37 -14.70 -14.03
N GLN A 50 -7.84 -15.93 -13.75
CA GLN A 50 -7.26 -16.76 -12.69
C GLN A 50 -5.90 -17.34 -13.11
N GLN A 51 -4.91 -17.24 -12.23
CA GLN A 51 -3.55 -17.74 -12.49
C GLN A 51 -3.41 -19.25 -12.25
N PHE A 52 -4.25 -19.79 -11.35
CA PHE A 52 -4.22 -21.19 -10.92
C PHE A 52 -5.62 -21.79 -10.95
N CYS A 53 -5.69 -23.09 -11.21
CA CYS A 53 -6.93 -23.84 -11.20
C CYS A 53 -7.44 -23.98 -9.77
N GLY A 54 -8.68 -23.59 -9.51
CA GLY A 54 -9.30 -23.72 -8.19
C GLY A 54 -9.55 -25.16 -7.74
N THR A 55 -9.45 -26.13 -8.66
CA THR A 55 -9.72 -27.55 -8.37
C THR A 55 -8.45 -28.36 -8.11
N CYS A 56 -7.42 -28.19 -8.95
CA CYS A 56 -6.19 -28.99 -8.87
C CYS A 56 -4.93 -28.19 -8.59
N GLY A 57 -5.02 -26.85 -8.50
CA GLY A 57 -3.89 -25.96 -8.24
C GLY A 57 -2.92 -25.79 -9.42
N SER A 58 -3.14 -26.46 -10.56
CA SER A 58 -2.26 -26.32 -11.71
C SER A 58 -2.36 -24.93 -12.33
N LYS A 59 -1.26 -24.43 -12.91
CA LYS A 59 -1.25 -23.14 -13.59
C LYS A 59 -2.20 -23.19 -14.79
N LEU A 60 -3.14 -22.25 -14.83
CA LEU A 60 -4.00 -22.08 -15.99
C LEU A 60 -3.17 -21.38 -17.07
N ALA A 61 -3.17 -21.95 -18.27
CA ALA A 61 -2.61 -21.29 -19.44
C ALA A 61 -3.55 -20.14 -19.79
N VAL A 62 -3.42 -19.01 -19.09
CA VAL A 62 -3.96 -17.73 -19.54
C VAL A 62 -3.18 -17.43 -20.82
N GLN A 63 -3.68 -17.90 -21.97
CA GLN A 63 -3.06 -17.63 -23.25
C GLN A 63 -3.10 -16.12 -23.45
N ALA A 64 -1.94 -15.51 -23.16
CA ALA A 64 -1.44 -14.37 -23.87
C ALA A 64 -1.78 -14.55 -25.34
N ARG A 65 -2.66 -13.67 -25.82
CA ARG A 65 -3.05 -13.52 -27.22
C ARG A 65 -1.88 -13.09 -28.13
N GLN A 66 -0.63 -13.42 -27.78
CA GLN A 66 0.57 -12.77 -28.31
C GLN A 66 1.61 -13.71 -28.93
N ILE A 67 1.37 -15.02 -29.03
CA ILE A 67 2.39 -15.91 -29.66
C ILE A 67 2.16 -16.12 -31.17
N ALA A 68 1.04 -15.68 -31.75
CA ALA A 68 0.74 -15.93 -33.18
C ALA A 68 0.73 -14.67 -34.09
N SER A 69 1.20 -13.50 -33.62
CA SER A 69 1.16 -12.26 -34.42
C SER A 69 2.47 -11.46 -34.36
N ASP A 70 3.61 -12.15 -34.33
CA ASP A 70 4.92 -11.47 -34.19
C ASP A 70 5.97 -11.96 -35.20
N ALA A 71 5.57 -12.09 -36.47
CA ALA A 71 6.49 -12.36 -37.57
C ALA A 71 6.73 -11.15 -38.51
N ALA A 72 6.05 -10.00 -38.35
CA ALA A 72 6.23 -8.91 -39.32
C ALA A 72 5.79 -7.51 -38.88
N GLN A 73 6.25 -6.96 -37.75
CA GLN A 73 6.31 -5.50 -37.61
C GLN A 73 7.38 -5.08 -36.60
N GLN A 74 8.54 -4.63 -37.10
CA GLN A 74 9.49 -3.82 -36.34
C GLN A 74 9.20 -2.33 -36.59
N PRO A 75 8.71 -1.57 -35.59
CA PRO A 75 8.81 -0.12 -35.60
C PRO A 75 10.17 0.27 -35.00
N THR A 76 11.03 0.87 -35.81
CA THR A 76 12.28 1.52 -35.38
C THR A 76 11.97 2.78 -34.57
N ALA A 77 11.52 2.60 -33.33
CA ALA A 77 11.38 3.68 -32.37
C ALA A 77 12.76 4.07 -31.85
N ARG A 78 13.27 5.19 -32.38
CA ARG A 78 14.42 5.93 -31.88
C ARG A 78 14.20 6.23 -30.39
N ILE A 79 14.91 5.51 -29.51
CA ILE A 79 14.91 5.81 -28.07
C ILE A 79 15.67 7.13 -27.88
N VAL A 80 14.92 8.21 -27.72
CA VAL A 80 15.43 9.49 -27.23
C VAL A 80 15.11 9.56 -25.74
N GLY A 81 16.16 9.78 -24.94
CA GLY A 81 16.04 10.19 -23.54
C GLY A 81 16.38 9.10 -22.54
N THR A 82 17.62 9.09 -22.09
CA THR A 82 18.09 8.46 -20.85
C THR A 82 17.13 8.76 -19.71
N ALA A 83 16.38 7.76 -19.26
CA ALA A 83 15.60 7.83 -18.03
C ALA A 83 16.55 8.19 -16.88
N ALA A 84 16.31 9.35 -16.25
CA ALA A 84 17.06 9.77 -15.07
C ALA A 84 17.00 8.67 -13.99
N PRO A 85 18.12 8.35 -13.32
CA PRO A 85 18.16 7.27 -12.35
C PRO A 85 17.18 7.57 -11.21
N ARG A 86 16.25 6.64 -10.95
CA ARG A 86 15.33 6.69 -9.81
C ARG A 86 16.18 6.77 -8.54
N GLN A 87 16.19 7.92 -7.89
CA GLN A 87 16.87 8.11 -6.61
C GLN A 87 16.12 7.34 -5.54
N PRO A 88 16.78 6.44 -4.78
CA PRO A 88 16.15 5.74 -3.67
C PRO A 88 15.70 6.76 -2.63
N ILE A 89 14.45 6.64 -2.17
CA ILE A 89 13.90 7.50 -1.13
C ILE A 89 14.59 7.13 0.18
N GLU A 90 15.53 7.96 0.62
CA GLU A 90 16.25 7.77 1.87
C GLU A 90 15.35 8.11 3.06
N VAL A 91 14.74 7.09 3.64
CA VAL A 91 13.96 7.20 4.86
C VAL A 91 14.92 7.28 6.05
N LYS A 92 15.22 8.51 6.51
CA LYS A 92 15.98 8.71 7.75
C LYS A 92 15.23 8.07 8.91
N PRO A 93 15.82 7.07 9.58
CA PRO A 93 15.13 6.41 10.67
C PRO A 93 15.03 7.36 11.87
N THR A 94 13.83 7.49 12.43
CA THR A 94 13.48 8.51 13.44
C THR A 94 13.98 8.18 14.86
N TRP A 95 15.08 7.46 15.00
CA TRP A 95 15.66 7.07 16.29
C TRP A 95 15.99 8.28 17.17
N GLY A 96 16.38 9.41 16.57
CA GLY A 96 16.69 10.65 17.29
C GLY A 96 15.50 11.26 18.04
N LEU A 97 14.28 11.11 17.51
CA LEU A 97 13.07 11.59 18.17
C LEU A 97 12.70 10.70 19.36
N ALA A 98 12.89 9.39 19.24
CA ALA A 98 12.62 8.43 20.30
C ALA A 98 13.56 8.62 21.50
N TRP A 99 14.87 8.78 21.25
CA TRP A 99 15.86 9.03 22.31
C TRP A 99 15.61 10.37 23.02
N GLY A 100 15.30 11.42 22.27
CA GLY A 100 14.98 12.73 22.82
C GLY A 100 13.71 12.73 23.68
N LEU A 101 12.68 11.98 23.30
CA LEU A 101 11.44 11.85 24.08
C LEU A 101 11.67 11.09 25.40
N TRP A 102 12.49 10.04 25.36
CA TRP A 102 12.85 9.25 26.54
C TRP A 102 13.63 10.08 27.57
N TRP A 103 14.61 10.87 27.11
CA TRP A 103 15.36 11.78 27.99
C TRP A 103 14.45 12.85 28.63
N ARG A 104 13.50 13.41 27.86
CA ARG A 104 12.52 14.38 28.38
C ARG A 104 11.61 13.77 29.44
N MET A 105 11.16 12.54 29.25
CA MET A 105 10.35 11.83 30.26
C MET A 105 11.14 11.52 31.53
N LEU A 106 12.41 11.12 31.40
CA LEU A 106 13.29 10.89 32.55
C LEU A 106 13.56 12.18 33.34
N LEU A 107 13.84 13.29 32.65
CA LEU A 107 14.11 14.59 33.28
C LEU A 107 12.85 15.15 33.96
N LEU A 108 11.68 15.03 33.32
CA LEU A 108 10.40 15.38 33.95
C LEU A 108 10.10 14.50 35.17
N GLY A 109 10.39 13.20 35.09
CA GLY A 109 10.23 12.26 36.21
C GLY A 109 11.11 12.62 37.41
N LEU A 110 12.39 12.93 37.19
CA LEU A 110 13.31 13.36 38.24
C LEU A 110 12.88 14.71 38.86
N LEU A 111 12.42 15.65 38.04
CA LEU A 111 11.97 16.95 38.51
C LEU A 111 10.71 16.81 39.39
N VAL A 112 9.67 16.12 38.88
CA VAL A 112 8.41 15.91 39.61
C VAL A 112 8.64 15.05 40.85
N GLY A 113 9.37 13.94 40.72
CA GLY A 113 9.70 13.06 41.85
C GLY A 113 10.53 13.77 42.92
N GLY A 114 11.54 14.53 42.50
CA GLY A 114 12.35 15.35 43.40
C GLY A 114 11.53 16.43 44.12
N ALA A 115 10.65 17.13 43.40
CA ALA A 115 9.76 18.11 44.00
C ALA A 115 8.80 17.49 45.02
N LEU A 116 8.17 16.35 44.69
CA LEU A 116 7.30 15.62 45.62
C LEU A 116 8.08 15.13 46.85
N TYR A 117 9.29 14.60 46.65
CA TYR A 117 10.15 14.17 47.74
C TYR A 117 10.50 15.32 48.68
N LEU A 118 10.89 16.48 48.14
CA LEU A 118 11.19 17.66 48.94
C LEU A 118 9.97 18.18 49.69
N ILE A 119 8.78 18.19 49.07
CA ILE A 119 7.53 18.57 49.73
C ILE A 119 7.27 17.64 50.91
N VAL A 120 7.34 16.32 50.71
CA VAL A 120 7.14 15.33 51.77
C VAL A 120 8.18 15.49 52.88
N LEU A 121 9.45 15.68 52.52
CA LEU A 121 10.54 15.90 53.47
C LEU A 121 10.28 17.13 54.34
N VAL A 122 9.90 18.25 53.73
CA VAL A 122 9.58 19.50 54.44
C VAL A 122 8.37 19.31 55.35
N VAL A 123 7.33 18.61 54.90
CA VAL A 123 6.16 18.29 55.72
C VAL A 123 6.55 17.44 56.92
N MET A 124 7.36 16.40 56.75
CA MET A 124 7.82 15.55 57.86
C MET A 124 8.66 16.34 58.87
N LEU A 125 9.56 17.21 58.41
CA LEU A 125 10.36 18.09 59.28
C LEU A 125 9.48 19.10 60.03
N ALA A 126 8.49 19.70 59.36
CA ALA A 126 7.55 20.65 59.96
C ALA A 126 6.64 19.99 61.02
N LEU A 127 6.30 18.72 60.83
CA LEU A 127 5.56 17.90 61.78
C LEU A 127 6.44 17.34 62.92
N GLY A 128 7.74 17.65 62.94
CA GLY A 128 8.66 17.24 64.00
C GLY A 128 9.09 15.77 63.95
N PHE A 129 8.92 15.10 62.80
CA PHE A 129 9.37 13.72 62.61
C PHE A 129 10.91 13.71 62.51
N GLN A 130 11.59 13.22 63.55
CA GLN A 130 13.05 13.08 63.53
C GLN A 130 13.46 11.93 62.61
N LEU A 131 14.37 12.21 61.67
CA LEU A 131 14.99 11.18 60.83
C LEU A 131 15.69 10.14 61.73
N PRO A 132 15.51 8.83 61.46
CA PRO A 132 16.18 7.78 62.22
C PRO A 132 17.70 8.01 62.11
N GLN A 133 18.35 8.24 63.24
CA GLN A 133 19.81 8.30 63.34
C GLN A 133 20.31 6.88 63.12
N ILE A 134 20.83 6.59 61.93
CA ILE A 134 21.58 5.36 61.63
C ILE A 134 23.06 5.68 61.80
#